data_AF-A0A1F9KEP1-F1
#
_entry.id   AF-A0A1F9KEP1-F1
#
_cell.length_a   1.000
_cell.length_b   1.000
_cell.length_c   1.000
_cell.angle_alpha   90.00
_cell.angle_beta   90.00
_cell.angle_gamma   90.00
#
_symmetry.space_group_name_H-M   'P 1'
#
loop_
_entity.id
_entity.type
_entity.pdbx_description
1 polymer ?
#
loop_
_entity_poly.entity_id
_entity_poly.type
_entity_poly.pdbx_seq_one_letter_code
_entity_poly.pdbx_strand_id
1 'polypeptide(L)'
;MSISDFFFAFKIEGSFVRYAPFFNAMGFELMCKAYLLGCRASDYEGLLVQAGLEKVDRIAKKKELSHKLSEIIGDIKNRKPRGQIPYLLSQNFDGFSGSDFVNTLESAYLECRYPVPRQIYKSFPIHGMKRMYSDPIYSSGLHKFCYSVAREILTYINDDFSIKVSRSFLETLRPKATCKRFRRLFFADRANALIGKREVAS
;
A
#
# COMPACT_ATOMS: atom_id res chain seq x y z
N MET A 1 8.89 -7.87 4.14
CA MET A 1 8.65 -6.42 4.21
C MET A 1 7.97 -6.14 5.53
N SER A 2 8.41 -5.13 6.28
CA SER A 2 7.99 -4.84 7.66
C SER A 2 7.17 -3.55 7.74
N ILE A 3 6.48 -3.31 8.87
CA ILE A 3 5.74 -2.06 9.17
C ILE A 3 6.58 -0.78 8.95
N SER A 4 7.91 -0.88 9.00
CA SER A 4 8.82 0.21 8.60
C SER A 4 8.66 0.66 7.15
N ASP A 5 8.33 -0.26 6.24
CA ASP A 5 8.11 0.04 4.82
C ASP A 5 6.81 0.84 4.62
N PHE A 6 5.83 0.66 5.51
CA PHE A 6 4.62 1.48 5.62
C PHE A 6 4.94 2.88 6.12
N PHE A 7 5.71 3.02 7.23
CA PHE A 7 6.11 4.34 7.72
C PHE A 7 6.90 5.14 6.67
N PHE A 8 7.68 4.44 5.84
CA PHE A 8 8.36 5.03 4.68
C PHE A 8 7.38 5.59 3.64
N ALA A 9 6.30 4.89 3.30
CA ALA A 9 5.28 5.38 2.34
C ALA A 9 4.69 6.75 2.69
N PHE A 10 4.51 7.03 3.99
CA PHE A 10 3.92 8.29 4.49
C PHE A 10 4.95 9.38 4.83
N LYS A 11 6.25 9.05 4.84
CA LYS A 11 7.36 9.97 5.21
C LYS A 11 8.25 10.37 4.04
N ILE A 12 7.99 9.90 2.83
CA ILE A 12 8.71 10.35 1.63
C ILE A 12 8.25 11.76 1.28
N GLU A 13 8.88 12.75 1.90
CA GLU A 13 8.90 14.13 1.44
C GLU A 13 10.17 14.32 0.59
N GLY A 14 10.03 14.73 -0.67
CA GLY A 14 11.15 15.01 -1.58
C GLY A 14 11.00 14.44 -3.00
N SER A 15 12.13 14.24 -3.70
CA SER A 15 12.28 13.91 -5.14
C SER A 15 11.61 12.61 -5.65
N PHE A 16 10.76 11.97 -4.85
CA PHE A 16 10.22 10.63 -5.08
C PHE A 16 8.68 10.58 -5.07
N VAL A 17 8.01 11.73 -5.13
CA VAL A 17 6.53 11.87 -5.15
C VAL A 17 5.86 10.94 -6.17
N ARG A 18 6.51 10.71 -7.33
CA ARG A 18 5.98 9.82 -8.39
C ARG A 18 5.76 8.37 -7.93
N TYR A 19 6.49 7.89 -6.92
CA TYR A 19 6.34 6.54 -6.37
C TYR A 19 5.45 6.47 -5.14
N ALA A 20 4.98 7.61 -4.62
CA ALA A 20 4.09 7.64 -3.47
C ALA A 20 2.84 6.75 -3.65
N PRO A 21 2.17 6.70 -4.83
CA PRO A 21 1.02 5.83 -5.02
C PRO A 21 1.37 4.33 -4.93
N PHE A 22 2.54 3.93 -5.44
CA PHE A 22 3.04 2.57 -5.29
C PHE A 22 3.26 2.20 -3.82
N PHE A 23 3.87 3.10 -3.05
CA PHE A 23 4.09 2.85 -1.62
C PHE A 23 2.78 2.85 -0.82
N ASN A 24 1.82 3.70 -1.19
CA ASN A 24 0.48 3.68 -0.61
C ASN A 24 -0.20 2.32 -0.86
N ALA A 25 -0.13 1.78 -2.09
CA ALA A 25 -0.69 0.46 -2.41
C ALA A 25 -0.04 -0.68 -1.61
N MET A 26 1.29 -0.69 -1.55
CA MET A 26 2.04 -1.67 -0.75
C MET A 26 1.71 -1.57 0.74
N GLY A 27 1.69 -0.35 1.27
CA GLY A 27 1.39 -0.10 2.67
C GLY A 27 -0.03 -0.52 3.04
N PHE A 28 -1.00 -0.17 2.19
CA PHE A 28 -2.39 -0.58 2.32
C PHE A 28 -2.51 -2.11 2.40
N GLU A 29 -1.90 -2.82 1.43
CA GLU A 29 -1.94 -4.29 1.39
C GLU A 29 -1.35 -4.90 2.66
N LEU A 30 -0.16 -4.45 3.07
CA LEU A 30 0.56 -5.01 4.22
C LEU A 30 -0.19 -4.80 5.54
N MET A 31 -0.79 -3.63 5.74
CA MET A 31 -1.58 -3.35 6.95
C MET A 31 -2.80 -4.26 7.04
N CYS A 32 -3.55 -4.36 5.94
CA CYS A 32 -4.71 -5.24 5.88
C CYS A 32 -4.33 -6.70 6.12
N LYS A 33 -3.23 -7.18 5.51
CA LYS A 33 -2.71 -8.53 5.73
C LYS A 33 -2.25 -8.76 7.16
N ALA A 34 -1.62 -7.79 7.81
CA ALA A 34 -1.19 -7.92 9.20
C ALA A 34 -2.38 -8.21 10.13
N TYR A 35 -3.50 -7.50 9.94
CA TYR A 35 -4.73 -7.75 10.70
C TYR A 35 -5.33 -9.13 10.39
N LEU A 36 -5.43 -9.52 9.12
CA LEU A 36 -5.99 -10.82 8.72
C LEU A 36 -5.11 -12.01 9.18
N LEU A 37 -3.80 -11.84 9.22
CA LEU A 37 -2.88 -12.82 9.79
C LEU A 37 -3.09 -12.97 11.30
N GLY A 38 -3.18 -11.85 12.02
CA GLY A 38 -3.51 -11.87 13.45
C GLY A 38 -4.83 -12.59 13.74
N CYS A 39 -5.86 -12.39 12.89
CA CYS A 39 -7.14 -13.10 12.99
C CYS A 39 -7.02 -14.63 12.81
N ARG A 40 -5.88 -15.12 12.34
CA ARG A 40 -5.59 -16.53 12.04
C ARG A 40 -4.40 -17.05 12.84
N ALA A 41 -4.04 -16.39 13.95
CA ALA A 41 -2.86 -16.76 14.73
C ALA A 41 -2.88 -18.22 15.21
N SER A 42 -4.07 -18.74 15.53
CA SER A 42 -4.29 -20.16 15.87
C SER A 42 -3.80 -21.14 14.80
N ASP A 43 -3.70 -20.72 13.53
CA ASP A 43 -3.23 -21.57 12.42
C ASP A 43 -1.72 -21.87 12.49
N TYR A 44 -0.95 -21.07 13.25
CA TYR A 44 0.52 -21.14 13.24
C TYR A 44 1.23 -20.94 14.59
N GLU A 45 0.57 -20.42 15.62
CA GLU A 45 1.21 -20.17 16.93
C GLU A 45 1.70 -21.44 17.64
N GLY A 46 1.03 -22.58 17.44
CA GLY A 46 1.44 -23.86 17.99
C GLY A 46 2.52 -24.60 17.19
N LEU A 47 2.98 -24.04 16.07
CA LEU A 47 3.98 -24.67 15.20
C LEU A 47 5.39 -24.30 15.63
N LEU A 48 6.34 -25.19 15.35
CA LEU A 48 7.77 -24.85 15.42
C LEU A 48 8.07 -23.68 14.47
N VAL A 49 9.00 -22.80 14.87
CA VAL A 49 9.27 -21.50 14.23
C VAL A 49 9.30 -21.59 12.69
N GLN A 50 10.06 -22.52 12.13
CA GLN A 50 10.19 -22.66 10.67
C GLN A 50 8.86 -23.03 9.99
N ALA A 51 8.12 -23.98 10.56
CA ALA A 51 6.81 -24.38 10.06
C ALA A 51 5.76 -23.27 10.23
N GLY A 52 5.84 -22.49 11.32
CA GLY A 52 5.04 -21.30 11.54
C GLY A 52 5.29 -20.24 10.47
N LEU A 53 6.57 -19.94 10.18
CA LEU A 53 6.95 -19.01 9.12
C LEU A 53 6.43 -19.46 7.75
N GLU A 54 6.59 -20.74 7.40
CA GLU A 54 6.07 -21.29 6.13
C GLU A 54 4.54 -21.24 6.04
N LYS A 55 3.84 -21.45 7.16
CA LYS A 55 2.39 -21.33 7.24
C LYS A 55 1.94 -19.89 7.04
N VAL A 56 2.58 -18.93 7.74
CA VAL A 56 2.32 -17.49 7.56
C VAL A 56 2.59 -17.07 6.12
N ASP A 57 3.71 -17.48 5.53
CA ASP A 57 4.07 -17.13 4.16
C ASP A 57 3.05 -17.68 3.16
N ARG A 58 2.55 -18.89 3.38
CA ARG A 58 1.48 -19.49 2.55
C ARG A 58 0.17 -18.72 2.66
N ILE A 59 -0.23 -18.32 3.87
CA ILE A 59 -1.43 -17.51 4.09
C ILE A 59 -1.29 -16.14 3.43
N ALA A 60 -0.15 -15.48 3.62
CA ALA A 60 0.11 -14.14 3.11
C ALA A 60 0.36 -14.07 1.59
N LYS A 61 0.78 -15.18 0.97
CA LYS A 61 1.02 -15.27 -0.47
C LYS A 61 -0.26 -15.59 -1.24
N LYS A 62 -0.13 -15.42 -2.56
CA LYS A 62 -1.07 -15.55 -3.68
C LYS A 62 -2.20 -16.62 -3.59
N LYS A 63 -2.11 -17.61 -2.70
CA LYS A 63 -3.11 -18.68 -2.54
C LYS A 63 -4.29 -18.30 -1.63
N GLU A 64 -4.06 -17.56 -0.55
CA GLU A 64 -5.11 -17.32 0.46
C GLU A 64 -5.39 -15.83 0.68
N LEU A 65 -4.35 -15.00 0.79
CA LEU A 65 -4.48 -13.53 0.76
C LEU A 65 -3.82 -13.03 -0.52
N SER A 66 -4.53 -13.20 -1.64
CA SER A 66 -4.08 -12.76 -2.98
C SER A 66 -3.72 -11.27 -2.99
N HIS A 67 -2.99 -10.77 -4.00
CA HIS A 67 -2.71 -9.33 -4.13
C HIS A 67 -3.93 -8.50 -4.57
N LYS A 68 -5.14 -9.09 -4.54
CA LYS A 68 -6.39 -8.39 -4.86
C LYS A 68 -6.88 -7.66 -3.62
N LEU A 69 -6.65 -6.36 -3.59
CA LEU A 69 -7.00 -5.49 -2.47
C LEU A 69 -8.50 -5.46 -2.22
N SER A 70 -9.31 -5.61 -3.27
CA SER A 70 -10.76 -5.77 -3.21
C SER A 70 -11.21 -6.99 -2.39
N GLU A 71 -10.56 -8.14 -2.56
CA GLU A 71 -10.83 -9.34 -1.77
C GLU A 71 -10.38 -9.14 -0.32
N ILE A 72 -9.17 -8.62 -0.12
CA ILE A 72 -8.59 -8.37 1.22
C ILE A 72 -9.49 -7.43 2.04
N ILE A 73 -9.93 -6.31 1.46
CA ILE A 73 -10.77 -5.36 2.18
C ILE A 73 -12.18 -5.91 2.40
N GLY A 74 -12.66 -6.77 1.50
CA GLY A 74 -13.90 -7.53 1.65
C GLY A 74 -13.86 -8.45 2.86
N ASP A 75 -12.77 -9.20 3.03
CA ASP A 75 -12.59 -10.08 4.19
C ASP A 75 -12.60 -9.31 5.51
N ILE A 76 -11.95 -8.14 5.55
CA ILE A 76 -11.94 -7.27 6.73
C ILE A 76 -13.35 -6.74 7.01
N LYS A 77 -14.06 -6.27 5.97
CA LYS A 77 -15.45 -5.81 6.08
C LYS A 77 -16.36 -6.92 6.63
N ASN A 78 -16.20 -8.15 6.18
CA ASN A 78 -17.00 -9.29 6.64
C ASN A 78 -16.73 -9.63 8.11
N ARG A 79 -15.48 -9.47 8.57
CA ARG A 79 -15.10 -9.68 9.98
C ARG A 79 -15.55 -8.52 10.88
N LYS A 80 -15.58 -7.29 10.36
CA LYS A 80 -15.97 -6.07 11.07
C LYS A 80 -17.12 -5.34 10.35
N PRO A 81 -18.32 -5.95 10.24
CA PRO A 81 -19.41 -5.40 9.43
C PRO A 81 -19.95 -4.07 9.98
N ARG A 82 -19.76 -3.81 11.27
CA ARG A 82 -20.15 -2.55 11.96
C ARG A 82 -18.96 -1.61 12.23
N GLY A 83 -17.78 -1.92 11.71
CA GLY A 83 -16.60 -1.06 11.86
C GLY A 83 -16.58 0.11 10.88
N GLN A 84 -15.50 0.90 10.85
CA GLN A 84 -15.45 2.09 9.97
C GLN A 84 -15.11 1.76 8.52
N ILE A 85 -14.57 0.58 8.21
CA ILE A 85 -14.17 0.22 6.84
C ILE A 85 -15.32 0.37 5.82
N PRO A 86 -16.55 -0.16 6.06
CA PRO A 86 -17.70 0.10 5.18
C PRO A 86 -17.97 1.59 4.90
N TYR A 87 -17.84 2.43 5.93
CA TYR A 87 -18.03 3.88 5.81
C TYR A 87 -16.89 4.53 5.02
N LEU A 88 -15.64 4.16 5.28
CA LEU A 88 -14.48 4.65 4.53
C LEU A 88 -14.55 4.27 3.04
N LEU A 89 -15.16 3.13 2.70
CA LEU A 89 -15.36 2.73 1.31
C LEU A 89 -16.41 3.56 0.55
N SER A 90 -17.38 4.17 1.26
CA SER A 90 -18.40 5.04 0.66
C SER A 90 -18.08 6.54 0.78
N GLN A 91 -17.14 6.92 1.65
CA GLN A 91 -16.68 8.29 1.83
C GLN A 91 -16.04 8.88 0.57
N ASN A 92 -16.23 10.19 0.40
CA ASN A 92 -15.57 10.97 -0.64
C ASN A 92 -14.20 11.46 -0.14
N PHE A 93 -13.18 11.28 -0.98
CA PHE A 93 -11.81 11.70 -0.77
C PHE A 93 -11.33 12.43 -2.02
N ASP A 94 -11.47 13.76 -2.00
CA ASP A 94 -11.07 14.66 -3.09
C ASP A 94 -11.73 14.30 -4.44
N GLY A 95 -13.04 14.01 -4.42
CA GLY A 95 -13.82 13.72 -5.63
C GLY A 95 -13.94 12.24 -6.00
N PHE A 96 -13.27 11.34 -5.28
CA PHE A 96 -13.35 9.89 -5.50
C PHE A 96 -13.89 9.17 -4.26
N SER A 97 -14.60 8.05 -4.45
CA SER A 97 -14.99 7.21 -3.32
C SER A 97 -13.82 6.36 -2.82
N GLY A 98 -13.86 5.89 -1.57
CA GLY A 98 -12.90 4.90 -1.08
C GLY A 98 -12.89 3.62 -1.92
N SER A 99 -14.05 3.21 -2.45
CA SER A 99 -14.16 2.05 -3.35
C SER A 99 -13.46 2.28 -4.70
N ASP A 100 -13.52 3.49 -5.25
CA ASP A 100 -12.74 3.88 -6.42
C ASP A 100 -11.23 3.75 -6.14
N PHE A 101 -10.81 4.12 -4.93
CA PHE A 101 -9.42 4.01 -4.53
C PHE A 101 -8.93 2.58 -4.30
N VAL A 102 -9.76 1.66 -3.83
CA VAL A 102 -9.38 0.23 -3.77
C VAL A 102 -9.02 -0.28 -5.18
N ASN A 103 -9.87 0.02 -6.17
CA ASN A 103 -9.61 -0.34 -7.57
C ASN A 103 -8.36 0.38 -8.11
N THR A 104 -8.19 1.65 -7.77
CA THR A 104 -7.04 2.46 -8.20
C THR A 104 -5.73 1.93 -7.63
N LEU A 105 -5.68 1.49 -6.37
CA LEU A 105 -4.48 0.97 -5.73
C LEU A 105 -3.99 -0.33 -6.39
N GLU A 106 -4.91 -1.21 -6.81
CA GLU A 106 -4.56 -2.42 -7.56
C GLU A 106 -3.86 -2.07 -8.88
N SER A 107 -4.37 -1.07 -9.61
CA SER A 107 -3.73 -0.57 -10.83
C SER A 107 -2.42 0.17 -10.55
N ALA A 108 -2.36 1.00 -9.50
CA ALA A 108 -1.19 1.79 -9.14
C ALA A 108 0.06 0.92 -8.91
N TYR A 109 -0.11 -0.30 -8.39
CA TYR A 109 0.98 -1.26 -8.25
C TYR A 109 1.70 -1.55 -9.58
N LEU A 110 0.97 -1.59 -10.70
CA LEU A 110 1.53 -1.84 -12.04
C LEU A 110 1.89 -0.52 -12.75
N GLU A 111 0.95 0.43 -12.79
CA GLU A 111 1.06 1.66 -13.59
C GLU A 111 2.17 2.61 -13.13
N CYS A 112 2.50 2.61 -11.83
CA CYS A 112 3.60 3.42 -11.32
C CYS A 112 4.99 2.89 -11.70
N ARG A 113 5.09 1.63 -12.14
CA ARG A 113 6.37 0.96 -12.45
C ARG A 113 6.56 0.64 -13.92
N TYR A 114 5.47 0.38 -14.63
CA TYR A 114 5.51 -0.12 -16.01
C TYR A 114 4.50 0.63 -16.89
N PRO A 115 4.79 0.81 -18.19
CA PRO A 115 3.77 1.20 -19.14
C PRO A 115 2.71 0.09 -19.22
N VAL A 116 1.43 0.46 -19.14
CA VAL A 116 0.32 -0.48 -19.26
C VAL A 116 -0.53 -0.15 -20.50
N PRO A 117 -1.12 -1.16 -21.16
CA PRO A 117 -1.95 -0.93 -22.35
C PRO A 117 -3.28 -0.21 -22.03
N ARG A 118 -3.80 -0.39 -20.81
CA ARG A 118 -5.03 0.25 -20.33
C ARG A 118 -4.75 0.93 -19.00
N GLN A 119 -4.78 2.27 -19.02
CA GLN A 119 -4.55 3.10 -17.84
C GLN A 119 -5.86 3.32 -17.07
N ILE A 120 -5.80 3.24 -15.76
CA ILE A 120 -6.96 3.27 -14.86
C ILE A 120 -7.71 4.60 -14.90
N TYR A 121 -7.03 5.72 -15.17
CA TYR A 121 -7.69 7.04 -15.28
C TYR A 121 -8.80 7.03 -16.34
N LYS A 122 -8.73 6.16 -17.37
CA LYS A 122 -9.75 6.08 -18.41
C LYS A 122 -11.13 5.65 -17.89
N SER A 123 -11.18 5.04 -16.70
CA SER A 123 -12.42 4.70 -16.01
C SER A 123 -13.08 5.91 -15.32
N PHE A 124 -12.42 7.07 -15.30
CA PHE A 124 -12.87 8.29 -14.62
C PHE A 124 -13.02 9.47 -15.58
N PRO A 125 -13.98 9.43 -16.53
CA PRO A 125 -14.19 10.52 -17.47
C PRO A 125 -14.74 11.79 -16.77
N ILE A 126 -14.28 12.96 -17.22
CA ILE A 126 -14.83 14.25 -16.74
C ILE A 126 -16.12 14.55 -17.51
N HIS A 127 -17.22 14.70 -16.78
CA HIS A 127 -18.53 14.95 -17.38
C HIS A 127 -18.51 16.24 -18.23
N GLY A 128 -19.10 16.18 -19.42
CA GLY A 128 -19.15 17.31 -20.35
C GLY A 128 -17.87 17.58 -21.15
N MET A 129 -16.78 16.83 -20.91
CA MET A 129 -15.50 17.01 -21.60
C MET A 129 -15.11 15.79 -22.43
N LYS A 130 -14.87 15.97 -23.74
CA LYS A 130 -14.44 14.86 -24.62
C LYS A 130 -12.99 14.49 -24.34
N ARG A 131 -12.72 13.20 -24.13
CA ARG A 131 -11.37 12.62 -23.95
C ARG A 131 -10.58 13.22 -22.77
N MET A 132 -11.26 13.80 -21.79
CA MET A 132 -10.66 14.25 -20.54
C MET A 132 -11.07 13.32 -19.41
N TYR A 133 -10.10 13.01 -18.56
CA TYR A 133 -10.24 12.04 -17.49
C TYR A 133 -9.52 12.54 -16.24
N SER A 134 -10.06 12.19 -15.08
CA SER A 134 -9.41 12.44 -13.80
C SER A 134 -8.45 11.30 -13.49
N ASP A 135 -7.26 11.61 -12.97
CA ASP A 135 -6.29 10.60 -12.57
C ASP A 135 -6.30 10.40 -11.04
N PRO A 136 -6.97 9.35 -10.53
CA PRO A 136 -7.02 9.09 -9.10
C PRO A 136 -5.68 8.64 -8.52
N ILE A 137 -4.75 8.09 -9.32
CA ILE A 137 -3.45 7.56 -8.82
C ILE A 137 -2.64 8.67 -8.16
N TYR A 138 -2.62 9.86 -8.76
CA TYR A 138 -1.84 11.00 -8.28
C TYR A 138 -2.69 12.02 -7.50
N SER A 139 -3.91 11.66 -7.13
CA SER A 139 -4.76 12.50 -6.28
C SER A 139 -4.26 12.49 -4.84
N SER A 140 -4.42 13.61 -4.13
CA SER A 140 -4.23 13.65 -2.68
C SER A 140 -5.24 12.78 -1.93
N GLY A 141 -6.40 12.52 -2.54
CA GLY A 141 -7.46 11.66 -2.01
C GLY A 141 -6.97 10.23 -1.75
N LEU A 142 -6.14 9.68 -2.66
CA LEU A 142 -5.58 8.33 -2.51
C LEU A 142 -4.81 8.18 -1.20
N HIS A 143 -3.97 9.17 -0.88
CA HIS A 143 -3.16 9.18 0.33
C HIS A 143 -4.04 9.31 1.59
N LYS A 144 -5.01 10.22 1.57
CA LYS A 144 -5.98 10.42 2.67
C LYS A 144 -6.78 9.15 2.96
N PHE A 145 -7.24 8.46 1.90
CA PHE A 145 -7.93 7.18 2.01
C PHE A 145 -7.04 6.11 2.64
N CYS A 146 -5.82 5.92 2.12
CA CYS A 146 -4.88 4.92 2.66
C CYS A 146 -4.55 5.17 4.13
N TYR A 147 -4.34 6.43 4.52
CA TYR A 147 -4.09 6.79 5.91
C TYR A 147 -5.27 6.50 6.82
N SER A 148 -6.49 6.82 6.36
CA SER A 148 -7.73 6.58 7.12
C SER A 148 -7.96 5.10 7.35
N VAL A 149 -7.77 4.28 6.31
CA VAL A 149 -7.87 2.81 6.43
C VAL A 149 -6.78 2.28 7.36
N ALA A 150 -5.53 2.69 7.20
CA ALA A 150 -4.45 2.19 8.04
C ALA A 150 -4.65 2.52 9.53
N ARG A 151 -5.15 3.71 9.84
CA ARG A 151 -5.52 4.10 11.21
C ARG A 151 -6.62 3.19 11.78
N GLU A 152 -7.62 2.87 10.97
CA GLU A 152 -8.69 1.97 11.39
C GLU A 152 -8.17 0.54 11.62
N ILE A 153 -7.32 0.04 10.72
CA ILE A 153 -6.71 -1.28 10.87
C ILE A 153 -5.83 -1.36 12.14
N LEU A 154 -5.07 -0.31 12.46
CA LEU A 154 -4.32 -0.24 13.71
C LEU A 154 -5.24 -0.27 14.94
N THR A 155 -6.41 0.37 14.84
CA THR A 155 -7.43 0.33 15.91
C THR A 155 -7.93 -1.10 16.09
N TYR A 156 -8.28 -1.81 15.00
CA TYR A 156 -8.67 -3.22 15.08
C TYR A 156 -7.57 -4.12 15.64
N ILE A 157 -6.31 -3.90 15.26
CA ILE A 157 -5.16 -4.66 15.79
C ILE A 157 -5.02 -4.44 17.31
N ASN A 158 -5.16 -3.20 17.77
CA ASN A 158 -5.11 -2.89 19.19
C ASN A 158 -6.28 -3.53 19.94
N ASP A 159 -7.49 -3.44 19.41
CA ASP A 159 -8.69 -3.91 20.09
C ASP A 159 -8.77 -5.44 20.13
N ASP A 160 -8.41 -6.12 19.03
CA ASP A 160 -8.54 -7.58 18.92
C ASP A 160 -7.33 -8.33 19.48
N PHE A 161 -6.13 -7.75 19.43
CA PHE A 161 -4.88 -8.43 19.82
C PHE A 161 -4.15 -7.78 20.99
N SER A 162 -4.68 -6.68 21.56
CA SER A 162 -4.01 -5.89 22.61
C SER A 162 -2.60 -5.41 22.23
N ILE A 163 -2.32 -5.28 20.93
CA ILE A 163 -1.03 -4.81 20.43
C ILE A 163 -1.05 -3.28 20.33
N LYS A 164 -0.36 -2.62 21.26
CA LYS A 164 -0.18 -1.17 21.24
C LYS A 164 1.06 -0.79 20.45
N VAL A 165 0.85 -0.07 19.35
CA VAL A 165 1.94 0.52 18.56
C VAL A 165 2.12 1.97 19.00
N SER A 166 3.16 2.27 19.76
CA SER A 166 3.43 3.64 20.19
C SER A 166 3.93 4.50 19.02
N ARG A 167 3.58 5.79 19.03
CA ARG A 167 4.10 6.76 18.06
C ARG A 167 5.62 6.85 18.09
N SER A 168 6.21 6.81 19.28
CA SER A 168 7.68 6.82 19.44
C SER A 168 8.34 5.60 18.78
N PHE A 169 7.75 4.41 18.90
CA PHE A 169 8.22 3.21 18.20
C PHE A 169 8.16 3.41 16.68
N LEU A 170 7.06 3.95 16.14
CA LEU A 170 6.95 4.25 14.71
C LEU A 170 8.03 5.25 14.26
N GLU A 171 8.33 6.27 15.07
CA GLU A 171 9.39 7.25 14.80
C GLU A 171 10.80 6.62 14.87
N THR A 172 10.99 5.53 15.61
CA THR A 172 12.24 4.74 15.58
C THR A 172 12.42 3.89 14.33
N LEU A 173 11.34 3.66 13.55
CA LEU A 173 11.40 2.97 12.27
C LEU A 173 12.05 3.89 11.20
N ARG A 174 13.32 4.22 11.42
CA ARG A 174 14.14 4.90 10.42
C ARG A 174 14.37 3.97 9.22
N PRO A 175 14.57 4.53 8.01
CA PRO A 175 14.92 3.75 6.83
C PRO A 175 16.21 2.97 7.10
N LYS A 176 16.14 1.65 7.34
CA LYS A 176 17.32 0.78 7.53
C LYS A 176 18.08 0.60 6.21
N ALA A 177 19.24 -0.06 6.25
CA ALA A 177 20.07 -0.42 5.09
C ALA A 177 19.29 -1.03 3.89
N THR A 178 18.13 -1.64 4.14
CA THR A 178 17.17 -2.10 3.12
C THR A 178 16.69 -0.97 2.19
N CYS A 179 16.49 0.25 2.70
CA CYS A 179 16.17 1.43 1.91
C CYS A 179 17.35 1.87 1.03
N LYS A 180 18.60 1.62 1.45
CA LYS A 180 19.79 1.84 0.60
C LYS A 180 19.82 0.86 -0.58
N ARG A 181 19.39 -0.40 -0.36
CA ARG A 181 19.22 -1.41 -1.44
C ARG A 181 18.07 -1.04 -2.38
N PHE A 182 16.91 -0.63 -1.86
CA PHE A 182 15.81 -0.13 -2.69
C PHE A 182 16.24 1.10 -3.50
N ARG A 183 16.92 2.06 -2.87
CA ARG A 183 17.52 3.21 -3.56
C ARG A 183 18.52 2.78 -4.64
N ARG A 184 19.35 1.77 -4.39
CA ARG A 184 20.28 1.24 -5.39
C ARG A 184 19.58 0.55 -6.56
N LEU A 185 18.69 -0.40 -6.30
CA LEU A 185 18.02 -1.22 -7.31
C LEU A 185 17.10 -0.41 -8.24
N PHE A 186 16.43 0.61 -7.72
CA PHE A 186 15.52 1.42 -8.53
C PHE A 186 16.16 2.70 -9.08
N PHE A 187 17.29 3.17 -8.50
CA PHE A 187 17.80 4.52 -8.78
C PHE A 187 19.32 4.69 -8.90
N ALA A 188 20.19 3.74 -8.52
CA ALA A 188 21.65 3.92 -8.70
C ALA A 188 22.09 3.78 -10.16
N ASP A 189 21.44 2.92 -10.95
CA ASP A 189 21.79 2.76 -12.37
C ASP A 189 21.31 3.93 -13.23
N ARG A 190 20.29 4.69 -12.79
CA ARG A 190 19.82 5.88 -13.52
C ARG A 190 20.69 7.12 -13.27
N ALA A 191 21.30 7.24 -12.09
CA ALA A 191 22.22 8.35 -11.81
C ALA A 191 23.53 8.21 -12.62
N ASN A 192 24.11 7.01 -12.70
CA ASN A 192 25.31 6.76 -13.50
C ASN A 192 25.02 6.84 -15.02
N ALA A 193 23.84 6.41 -15.49
CA ALA A 193 23.46 6.53 -16.89
C ALA A 193 23.18 7.97 -17.36
N LEU A 194 22.80 8.88 -16.44
CA LEU A 194 22.58 10.30 -16.73
C LEU A 194 23.86 11.14 -16.61
N ILE A 195 24.80 10.73 -15.74
CA ILE A 195 26.11 11.38 -15.60
C ILE A 195 27.05 10.92 -16.72
N GLY A 196 27.05 9.64 -17.10
CA GLY A 196 27.91 9.10 -18.16
C GLY A 196 27.54 9.50 -19.60
N LYS A 197 26.43 10.23 -19.81
CA LYS A 197 26.09 10.82 -21.12
C LYS A 197 26.49 12.29 -21.28
N ARG A 198 27.03 12.94 -20.24
CA ARG A 198 27.52 14.33 -20.32
C ARG A 198 29.02 14.45 -20.58
N GLU A 199 29.78 13.37 -20.52
CA GLU A 199 31.25 13.40 -20.69
C GLU A 199 31.75 12.99 -22.10
N VAL A 200 30.88 12.95 -23.12
CA VAL A 200 31.30 12.67 -24.52
C VAL A 200 30.77 13.73 -25.51
N ALA A 201 30.55 14.95 -25.02
CA ALA A 201 30.22 16.11 -25.85
C ALA A 201 31.01 17.33 -25.38
N SER A 202 32.32 17.25 -25.53
CA SER A 202 33.26 18.37 -25.44
C SER A 202 34.44 18.08 -26.37
#